data_AF-B1K4J9-F1
#
_entry.id   AF-B1K4J9-F1
#
_cell.length_a   1.000
_cell.length_b   1.000
_cell.length_c   1.000
_cell.angle_alpha   90.00
_cell.angle_beta   90.00
_cell.angle_gamma   90.00
#
_symmetry.space_group_name_H-M   'P 1'
#
loop_
_entity.id
_entity.type
_entity.pdbx_description
1 polymer ?
#
loop_
_entity_poly.entity_id
_entity_poly.type
_entity_poly.pdbx_seq_one_letter_code
_entity_poly.pdbx_strand_id
1 'polypeptide(L)'
;MQIEKPVQTAGSHDGFPEFISDCWQDHTHHPKAIRTKLHRFLAANAKIEHLVELSALACHINAEHLGDWQSVMDYYVRLDTAFPSLPKEVRHRLRRQRAIITKALDVRADLAGFDERDVLYITALALPAATLQIDASAGQALLSQVMALLDMIGSEAAERRLVAVVTANLTCDIVQKYELPADMRALLLRVAKTSHELWNLVGDASDRSRSAYRLSLAYVRSDEPVGNGSGRYPRFSHIEA
;
A
#
# COMPACT_ATOMS: atom_id res chain seq x y z
N MET A 1 0.78 -13.85 -56.62
CA MET A 1 0.26 -13.13 -55.45
C MET A 1 0.92 -13.74 -54.21
N GLN A 2 2.05 -13.16 -53.80
CA GLN A 2 2.80 -13.61 -52.62
C GLN A 2 2.07 -13.09 -51.38
N ILE A 3 1.67 -14.00 -50.50
CA ILE A 3 1.11 -13.64 -49.20
C ILE A 3 2.30 -13.36 -48.29
N GLU A 4 2.56 -12.09 -48.03
CA GLU A 4 3.52 -11.64 -47.03
C GLU A 4 3.11 -12.23 -45.67
N LYS A 5 4.01 -13.01 -45.06
CA LYS A 5 3.86 -13.43 -43.67
C LYS A 5 4.01 -12.19 -42.79
N PRO A 6 3.14 -11.99 -41.78
CA PRO A 6 3.31 -10.90 -40.85
C PRO A 6 4.61 -11.10 -40.08
N VAL A 7 5.43 -10.04 -40.09
CA VAL A 7 6.60 -9.88 -39.23
C VAL A 7 6.13 -10.03 -37.78
N GLN A 8 6.58 -11.09 -37.13
CA GLN A 8 6.44 -11.23 -35.67
C GLN A 8 7.19 -10.06 -35.03
N THR A 9 6.44 -9.10 -34.51
CA THR A 9 6.99 -8.08 -33.62
C THR A 9 7.52 -8.80 -32.38
N ALA A 10 8.81 -8.63 -32.11
CA ALA A 10 9.50 -9.19 -30.96
C ALA A 10 8.90 -8.65 -29.65
N GLY A 11 7.89 -9.34 -29.12
CA GLY A 11 7.60 -9.34 -27.69
C GLY A 11 8.59 -10.28 -27.04
N SER A 12 9.55 -9.76 -26.27
CA SER A 12 10.36 -10.61 -25.41
C SER A 12 9.46 -11.21 -24.34
N HIS A 13 8.97 -12.43 -24.55
CA HIS A 13 8.36 -13.26 -23.51
C HIS A 13 9.45 -13.70 -22.52
N ASP A 14 9.97 -12.78 -21.71
CA ASP A 14 10.84 -13.14 -20.59
C ASP A 14 10.05 -13.60 -19.35
N GLY A 15 8.73 -13.74 -19.48
CA GLY A 15 7.81 -14.25 -18.46
C GLY A 15 7.63 -13.30 -17.27
N PHE A 16 8.16 -12.07 -17.34
CA PHE A 16 8.06 -11.12 -16.24
C PHE A 16 6.61 -10.68 -15.94
N PRO A 17 5.76 -10.33 -16.94
CA PRO A 17 4.38 -9.92 -16.68
C PRO A 17 3.56 -10.99 -15.95
N GLU A 18 3.71 -12.25 -16.35
CA GLU A 18 3.05 -13.38 -15.69
C GLU A 18 3.59 -13.57 -14.27
N PHE A 19 4.92 -13.55 -14.12
CA PHE A 19 5.57 -13.68 -12.82
C PHE A 19 5.11 -12.62 -11.81
N ILE A 20 5.11 -11.34 -12.21
CA ILE A 20 4.76 -10.25 -11.29
C ILE A 20 3.25 -10.25 -11.00
N SER A 21 2.41 -10.58 -11.97
CA SER A 21 0.97 -10.76 -11.79
C SER A 21 0.66 -11.86 -10.77
N ASP A 22 1.28 -13.03 -10.90
CA ASP A 22 1.11 -14.14 -9.95
C ASP A 22 1.57 -13.73 -8.54
N CYS A 23 2.69 -13.00 -8.44
CA CYS A 23 3.16 -12.49 -7.15
C CYS A 23 2.16 -11.51 -6.53
N TRP A 24 1.54 -10.62 -7.30
CA TRP A 24 0.48 -9.72 -6.83
C TRP A 24 -0.81 -10.45 -6.46
N GLN A 25 -1.12 -11.60 -7.04
CA GLN A 25 -2.31 -12.36 -6.64
C GLN A 25 -2.07 -13.08 -5.30
N ASP A 26 -0.87 -13.63 -5.11
CA ASP A 26 -0.56 -14.50 -3.97
C ASP A 26 -0.04 -13.76 -2.72
N HIS A 27 0.43 -12.51 -2.86
CA HIS A 27 1.19 -11.83 -1.80
C HIS A 27 0.45 -11.71 -0.47
N THR A 28 -0.87 -11.53 -0.48
CA THR A 28 -1.67 -11.37 0.74
C THR A 28 -1.74 -12.68 1.55
N HIS A 29 -1.87 -13.83 0.87
CA HIS A 29 -1.98 -15.14 1.53
C HIS A 29 -0.63 -15.76 1.86
N HIS A 30 0.40 -15.47 1.06
CA HIS A 30 1.72 -16.10 1.17
C HIS A 30 2.89 -15.09 1.14
N PRO A 31 2.89 -14.03 1.97
CA PRO A 31 3.83 -12.90 1.83
C PRO A 31 5.30 -13.33 1.96
N LYS A 32 5.63 -14.25 2.88
CA LYS A 32 6.99 -14.78 3.05
C LYS A 32 7.47 -15.59 1.84
N ALA A 33 6.57 -16.36 1.23
CA ALA A 33 6.90 -17.17 0.06
C ALA A 33 7.12 -16.27 -1.15
N ILE A 34 6.24 -15.27 -1.35
CA ILE A 34 6.37 -14.31 -2.45
C ILE A 34 7.63 -13.46 -2.29
N ARG A 35 7.95 -12.96 -1.09
CA ARG A 35 9.25 -12.34 -0.81
C ARG A 35 10.43 -13.19 -1.29
N THR A 36 10.42 -14.48 -0.96
CA THR A 36 11.48 -15.41 -1.38
C THR A 36 11.54 -15.55 -2.91
N LYS A 37 10.38 -15.64 -3.58
CA LYS A 37 10.31 -15.66 -5.05
C LYS A 37 10.90 -14.38 -5.66
N LEU A 38 10.58 -13.20 -5.11
CA LEU A 38 11.10 -11.91 -5.59
C LEU A 38 12.61 -11.81 -5.46
N HIS A 39 13.19 -12.25 -4.34
CA HIS A 39 14.65 -12.27 -4.19
C HIS A 39 15.33 -13.21 -5.19
N ARG A 40 14.74 -14.39 -5.45
CA ARG A 40 15.27 -15.32 -6.46
C ARG A 40 15.20 -14.74 -7.86
N PHE A 41 14.07 -14.09 -8.21
CA PHE A 41 13.90 -13.45 -9.51
C PHE A 41 14.89 -12.29 -9.69
N LEU A 42 15.05 -11.44 -8.67
CA LEU A 42 16.04 -10.35 -8.68
C LEU A 42 17.46 -10.86 -8.96
N ALA A 43 17.84 -11.99 -8.36
CA ALA A 43 19.18 -12.54 -8.50
C ALA A 43 19.45 -13.24 -9.84
N ALA A 44 18.43 -13.84 -10.45
CA ALA A 44 18.60 -14.73 -11.61
C ALA A 44 18.10 -14.17 -12.94
N ASN A 45 17.01 -13.39 -12.93
CA ASN A 45 16.23 -13.08 -14.13
C ASN A 45 15.91 -11.58 -14.31
N ALA A 46 16.12 -10.76 -13.27
CA ALA A 46 15.73 -9.36 -13.33
C ALA A 46 16.53 -8.58 -14.39
N LYS A 47 15.85 -7.62 -15.01
CA LYS A 47 16.41 -6.64 -15.91
C LYS A 47 16.03 -5.25 -15.41
N ILE A 48 16.64 -4.21 -15.97
CA ILE A 48 16.45 -2.82 -15.53
C ILE A 48 14.97 -2.42 -15.59
N GLU A 49 14.26 -2.83 -16.65
CA GLU A 49 12.84 -2.58 -16.85
C GLU A 49 11.93 -3.21 -15.78
N HIS A 50 12.38 -4.28 -15.11
CA HIS A 50 11.61 -4.99 -14.07
C HIS A 50 11.72 -4.32 -12.70
N LEU A 51 12.77 -3.54 -12.47
CA LEU A 51 13.20 -3.15 -11.11
C LEU A 51 12.16 -2.32 -10.37
N VAL A 52 11.42 -1.46 -11.06
CA VAL A 52 10.44 -0.58 -10.42
C VAL A 52 9.29 -1.39 -9.85
N GLU A 53 8.73 -2.34 -10.61
CA GLU A 53 7.62 -3.17 -10.16
C GLU A 53 8.04 -4.18 -9.10
N LEU A 54 9.21 -4.83 -9.30
CA LEU A 54 9.79 -5.72 -8.32
C LEU A 54 10.03 -5.02 -6.98
N SER A 55 10.58 -3.81 -7.02
CA SER A 55 10.84 -2.98 -5.85
C SER A 55 9.55 -2.52 -5.17
N ALA A 56 8.51 -2.16 -5.93
CA ALA A 56 7.22 -1.77 -5.38
C ALA A 56 6.57 -2.91 -4.59
N LEU A 57 6.54 -4.12 -5.17
CA LEU A 57 5.96 -5.28 -4.48
C LEU A 57 6.82 -5.73 -3.29
N ALA A 58 8.15 -5.74 -3.43
CA ALA A 58 9.05 -6.08 -2.32
C ALA A 58 8.90 -5.09 -1.15
N CYS A 59 8.75 -3.78 -1.45
CA CYS A 59 8.47 -2.74 -0.49
C CYS A 59 7.15 -3.01 0.22
N HIS A 60 6.06 -3.19 -0.52
CA HIS A 60 4.72 -3.44 0.03
C HIS A 60 4.67 -4.69 0.92
N ILE A 61 5.18 -5.83 0.45
CA ILE A 61 5.17 -7.08 1.24
C ILE A 61 5.93 -6.93 2.55
N ASN A 62 7.16 -6.45 2.50
CA ASN A 62 8.00 -6.41 3.68
C ASN A 62 7.54 -5.32 4.66
N ALA A 63 7.15 -4.14 4.17
CA ALA A 63 6.74 -3.03 5.01
C ALA A 63 5.32 -3.20 5.57
N GLU A 64 4.36 -3.66 4.77
CA GLU A 64 2.94 -3.61 5.13
C GLU A 64 2.44 -4.94 5.68
N HIS A 65 2.85 -6.06 5.08
CA HIS A 65 2.39 -7.39 5.52
C HIS A 65 3.30 -8.03 6.56
N LEU A 66 4.61 -7.82 6.48
CA LEU A 66 5.58 -8.51 7.34
C LEU A 66 6.14 -7.64 8.48
N GLY A 67 6.06 -6.31 8.37
CA GLY A 67 6.73 -5.39 9.31
C GLY A 67 8.26 -5.58 9.36
N ASP A 68 8.85 -6.15 8.30
CA ASP A 68 10.26 -6.55 8.22
C ASP A 68 11.07 -5.48 7.48
N TRP A 69 11.29 -4.36 8.16
CA TRP A 69 11.94 -3.17 7.61
C TRP A 69 13.37 -3.43 7.15
N GLN A 70 14.10 -4.26 7.90
CA GLN A 70 15.47 -4.62 7.55
C GLN A 70 15.50 -5.39 6.23
N SER A 71 14.59 -6.34 6.02
CA SER A 71 14.50 -7.06 4.75
C SER A 71 14.22 -6.15 3.56
N VAL A 72 13.47 -5.05 3.74
CA VAL A 72 13.31 -4.05 2.67
C VAL A 72 14.65 -3.40 2.32
N MET A 73 15.39 -2.97 3.34
CA MET A 73 16.67 -2.31 3.13
C MET A 73 17.69 -3.25 2.48
N ASP A 74 17.72 -4.51 2.91
CA ASP A 74 18.57 -5.56 2.33
C ASP A 74 18.20 -5.85 0.86
N TYR A 75 16.90 -5.80 0.52
CA TYR A 75 16.44 -5.93 -0.86
C TYR A 75 17.06 -4.84 -1.75
N TYR A 76 17.07 -3.60 -1.26
CA TYR A 76 17.64 -2.46 -1.98
C TYR A 76 19.16 -2.51 -2.08
N VAL A 77 19.87 -2.98 -1.06
CA VAL A 77 21.31 -3.23 -1.11
C VAL A 77 21.65 -4.25 -2.20
N ARG A 78 20.88 -5.35 -2.28
CA ARG A 78 21.05 -6.36 -3.33
C ARG A 78 20.76 -5.79 -4.71
N LEU A 79 19.71 -4.98 -4.85
CA LEU A 79 19.37 -4.31 -6.11
C LEU A 79 20.52 -3.42 -6.57
N ASP A 80 21.04 -2.55 -5.69
CA ASP A 80 22.15 -1.64 -6.02
C ASP A 80 23.42 -2.41 -6.40
N THR A 81 23.66 -3.55 -5.76
CA THR A 81 24.81 -4.42 -6.05
C THR A 81 24.68 -5.11 -7.41
N ALA A 82 23.49 -5.61 -7.73
CA ALA A 82 23.22 -6.28 -9.02
C ALA A 82 23.17 -5.30 -10.19
N PHE A 83 22.75 -4.06 -9.95
CA PHE A 83 22.59 -3.02 -10.97
C PHE A 83 23.30 -1.72 -10.58
N PRO A 84 24.65 -1.67 -10.63
CA PRO A 84 25.42 -0.51 -10.17
C PRO A 84 25.19 0.75 -11.02
N SER A 85 24.80 0.58 -12.28
CA SER A 85 24.47 1.68 -13.19
C SER A 85 23.03 1.58 -13.65
N LEU A 86 22.20 2.51 -13.16
CA LEU A 86 20.79 2.63 -13.53
C LEU A 86 20.51 3.91 -14.30
N PRO A 87 19.62 3.87 -15.30
CA PRO A 87 19.07 5.07 -15.92
C PRO A 87 18.51 6.03 -14.87
N LYS A 88 18.64 7.34 -15.11
CA LYS A 88 18.24 8.38 -14.15
C LYS A 88 16.77 8.23 -13.71
N GLU A 89 15.89 7.93 -14.65
CA GLU A 89 14.45 7.75 -14.38
C GLU A 89 14.17 6.55 -13.47
N VAL A 90 14.80 5.40 -13.75
CA VAL A 90 14.65 4.19 -12.91
C VAL A 90 15.20 4.46 -11.51
N ARG A 91 16.36 5.12 -11.41
CA ARG A 91 16.96 5.52 -10.14
C ARG A 91 16.03 6.45 -9.35
N HIS A 92 15.38 7.41 -10.00
CA HIS A 92 14.42 8.32 -9.35
C HIS A 92 13.25 7.54 -8.74
N ARG A 93 12.62 6.66 -9.52
CA ARG A 93 11.50 5.84 -9.05
C ARG A 93 11.89 4.92 -7.89
N LEU A 94 13.06 4.29 -7.95
CA LEU A 94 13.55 3.45 -6.84
C LEU A 94 13.87 4.27 -5.58
N ARG A 95 14.41 5.49 -5.73
CA ARG A 95 14.58 6.42 -4.61
C ARG A 95 13.24 6.80 -3.98
N ARG A 96 12.21 7.04 -4.81
CA ARG A 96 10.84 7.29 -4.35
C ARG A 96 10.29 6.10 -3.55
N GLN A 97 10.50 4.87 -4.02
CA GLN A 97 10.07 3.66 -3.28
C GLN A 97 10.80 3.47 -1.95
N ARG A 98 12.09 3.82 -1.86
CA ARG A 98 12.82 3.84 -0.58
C ARG A 98 12.30 4.91 0.37
N ALA A 99 11.91 6.06 -0.17
CA ALA A 99 11.37 7.16 0.62
C ALA A 99 10.03 6.79 1.28
N ILE A 100 9.22 5.92 0.67
CA ILE A 100 7.99 5.36 1.28
C ILE A 100 8.31 4.67 2.61
N ILE A 101 9.33 3.81 2.63
CA ILE A 101 9.77 3.10 3.83
C ILE A 101 10.24 4.08 4.91
N THR A 102 11.08 5.03 4.50
CA THR A 102 11.63 6.03 5.41
C THR A 102 10.51 6.86 6.03
N LYS A 103 9.52 7.26 5.23
CA LYS A 103 8.35 8.04 5.66
C LYS A 103 7.39 7.23 6.53
N ALA A 104 7.28 5.93 6.32
CA ALA A 104 6.46 5.04 7.15
C ALA A 104 7.07 4.84 8.54
N LEU A 105 8.41 4.73 8.62
CA LEU A 105 9.15 4.60 9.86
C LEU A 105 9.24 5.90 10.65
N ASP A 106 9.36 7.03 9.96
CA ASP A 106 9.36 8.36 10.56
C ASP A 106 8.43 9.30 9.78
N VAL A 107 7.28 9.62 10.39
CA VAL A 107 6.29 10.53 9.80
C VAL A 107 6.82 11.95 9.58
N ARG A 108 7.95 12.31 10.20
CA ARG A 108 8.65 13.60 10.05
C ARG A 108 9.82 13.53 9.09
N ALA A 109 10.09 12.37 8.49
CA ALA A 109 11.16 12.21 7.51
C ALA A 109 11.06 13.29 6.43
N ASP A 110 12.19 13.98 6.23
CA ASP A 110 12.33 14.99 5.19
C ASP A 110 12.38 14.32 3.82
N LEU A 111 11.65 14.92 2.88
CA LEU A 111 11.55 14.47 1.49
C LEU A 111 12.18 15.51 0.55
N ALA A 112 13.16 16.28 1.05
CA ALA A 112 13.98 17.16 0.26
C ALA A 112 14.51 16.46 -1.01
N GLY A 113 14.24 17.07 -2.17
CA GLY A 113 14.61 16.54 -3.47
C GLY A 113 13.50 15.77 -4.21
N PHE A 114 12.31 15.68 -3.62
CA PHE A 114 11.08 15.28 -4.31
C PHE A 114 10.19 16.50 -4.54
N ASP A 115 9.45 16.51 -5.64
CA ASP A 115 8.41 17.52 -5.87
C ASP A 115 7.14 17.22 -5.03
N GLU A 116 6.19 18.15 -5.04
CA GLU A 116 4.95 18.04 -4.26
C GLU A 116 4.11 16.78 -4.60
N ARG A 117 4.13 16.33 -5.86
CA ARG A 117 3.39 15.14 -6.30
C ARG A 117 4.08 13.86 -5.85
N ASP A 118 5.40 13.82 -5.93
CA ASP A 118 6.20 12.73 -5.36
C ASP A 118 6.03 12.67 -3.84
N VAL A 119 6.01 13.82 -3.15
CA VAL A 119 5.77 13.89 -1.70
C VAL A 119 4.39 13.35 -1.34
N LEU A 120 3.34 13.71 -2.09
CA LEU A 120 2.01 13.13 -1.92
C LEU A 120 2.03 11.61 -2.15
N TYR A 121 2.63 11.15 -3.25
CA TYR A 121 2.73 9.73 -3.58
C TYR A 121 3.44 8.94 -2.47
N ILE A 122 4.59 9.42 -2.01
CA ILE A 122 5.37 8.81 -0.93
C ILE A 122 4.56 8.74 0.36
N THR A 123 3.96 9.87 0.75
CA THR A 123 3.21 9.99 2.01
C THR A 123 1.95 9.13 1.99
N ALA A 124 1.24 9.08 0.86
CA ALA A 124 0.08 8.23 0.69
C ALA A 124 0.43 6.75 0.78
N LEU A 125 1.48 6.29 0.10
CA LEU A 125 1.87 4.88 0.16
C LEU A 125 2.58 4.47 1.47
N ALA A 126 3.09 5.43 2.24
CA ALA A 126 3.62 5.17 3.58
C ALA A 126 2.52 4.95 4.63
N LEU A 127 1.32 5.52 4.38
CA LEU A 127 0.20 5.50 5.33
C LEU A 127 -0.21 4.08 5.78
N PRO A 128 -0.40 3.07 4.90
CA PRO A 128 -0.80 1.74 5.35
C PRO A 128 0.24 1.07 6.25
N ALA A 129 1.50 1.07 5.83
CA ALA A 129 2.58 0.44 6.59
C ALA A 129 2.76 1.11 7.97
N ALA A 130 2.75 2.45 8.04
CA ALA A 130 2.81 3.17 9.31
C ALA A 130 1.61 2.83 10.22
N THR A 131 0.40 2.79 9.65
CA THR A 131 -0.82 2.49 10.42
C THR A 131 -0.83 1.06 10.95
N LEU A 132 -0.44 0.10 10.11
CA LEU A 132 -0.60 -1.32 10.40
C LEU A 132 0.54 -1.89 11.25
N GLN A 133 1.75 -1.33 11.11
CA GLN A 133 2.97 -1.86 11.72
C GLN A 133 3.61 -0.95 12.77
N ILE A 134 3.30 0.35 12.80
CA ILE A 134 3.76 1.25 13.87
C ILE A 134 2.63 1.44 14.88
N ASP A 135 1.67 2.34 14.60
CA ASP A 135 0.50 2.58 15.44
C ASP A 135 -0.55 3.50 14.76
N ALA A 136 -1.68 3.69 15.44
CA ALA A 136 -2.75 4.58 14.97
C ALA A 136 -2.32 6.05 14.92
N SER A 137 -1.41 6.49 15.78
CA SER A 137 -0.94 7.89 15.83
C SER A 137 -0.13 8.24 14.58
N ALA A 138 0.79 7.35 14.16
CA ALA A 138 1.55 7.47 12.93
C ALA A 138 0.61 7.50 11.71
N GLY A 139 -0.40 6.62 11.68
CA GLY A 139 -1.44 6.63 10.66
C GLY A 139 -2.23 7.94 10.59
N GLN A 140 -2.67 8.47 11.74
CA GLN A 140 -3.37 9.75 11.81
C GLN A 140 -2.51 10.93 11.32
N ALA A 141 -1.22 10.93 11.67
CA ALA A 141 -0.28 11.97 11.24
C ALA A 141 -0.11 11.95 9.73
N LEU A 142 0.14 10.78 9.12
CA LEU A 142 0.31 10.66 7.67
C LEU A 142 -0.98 10.95 6.91
N LEU A 143 -2.14 10.49 7.39
CA LEU A 143 -3.42 10.81 6.76
C LEU A 143 -3.65 12.32 6.74
N SER A 144 -3.32 13.02 7.82
CA SER A 144 -3.44 14.48 7.89
C SER A 144 -2.49 15.18 6.90
N GLN A 145 -1.26 14.68 6.75
CA GLN A 145 -0.31 15.18 5.75
C GLN A 145 -0.81 14.95 4.32
N VAL A 146 -1.33 13.76 4.02
CA VAL A 146 -1.89 13.41 2.69
C VAL A 146 -3.03 14.35 2.33
N MET A 147 -3.95 14.62 3.25
CA MET A 147 -5.08 15.53 2.97
C MET A 147 -4.61 16.97 2.76
N ALA A 148 -3.66 17.46 3.57
CA ALA A 148 -3.09 18.80 3.38
C ALA A 148 -2.38 18.94 2.02
N LEU A 149 -1.68 17.90 1.57
CA LEU A 149 -1.02 17.87 0.26
C LEU A 149 -2.03 17.85 -0.89
N LEU A 150 -3.12 17.08 -0.77
CA LEU A 150 -4.21 17.10 -1.76
C LEU A 150 -4.86 18.49 -1.87
N ASP A 151 -5.07 19.17 -0.75
CA ASP A 151 -5.65 20.51 -0.74
C ASP A 151 -4.70 21.54 -1.37
N MET A 152 -3.39 21.41 -1.13
CA MET A 152 -2.36 22.25 -1.74
C MET A 152 -2.28 22.08 -3.26
N ILE A 153 -2.33 20.83 -3.76
CA ILE A 153 -2.26 20.54 -5.20
C ILE A 153 -3.56 20.97 -5.91
N GLY A 154 -4.70 20.96 -5.20
CA GLY A 154 -5.96 21.50 -5.68
C GLY A 154 -7.01 20.45 -6.08
N SER A 155 -8.19 20.92 -6.51
CA SER A 155 -9.37 20.07 -6.77
C SER A 155 -9.14 19.07 -7.91
N GLU A 156 -8.41 19.47 -8.95
CA GLU A 156 -8.19 18.67 -10.16
C GLU A 156 -7.02 17.68 -10.05
N ALA A 157 -6.50 17.44 -8.85
CA ALA A 157 -5.41 16.50 -8.61
C ALA A 157 -5.80 15.08 -9.03
N ALA A 158 -5.20 14.55 -10.10
CA ALA A 158 -5.38 13.16 -10.56
C ALA A 158 -5.00 12.15 -9.46
N GLU A 159 -4.11 12.56 -8.55
CA GLU A 159 -3.62 11.83 -7.39
C GLU A 159 -4.73 11.55 -6.35
N ARG A 160 -5.89 12.22 -6.41
CA ARG A 160 -7.05 11.88 -5.57
C ARG A 160 -7.46 10.42 -5.72
N ARG A 161 -7.35 9.86 -6.92
CA ARG A 161 -7.65 8.44 -7.16
C ARG A 161 -6.66 7.51 -6.45
N LEU A 162 -5.38 7.88 -6.42
CA LEU A 162 -4.37 7.14 -5.64
C LEU A 162 -4.76 7.11 -4.16
N VAL A 163 -5.07 8.27 -3.58
CA VAL A 163 -5.44 8.36 -2.16
C VAL A 163 -6.76 7.61 -1.87
N ALA A 164 -7.72 7.65 -2.79
CA ALA A 164 -8.98 6.89 -2.68
C ALA A 164 -8.73 5.37 -2.63
N VAL A 165 -7.82 4.86 -3.49
CA VAL A 165 -7.41 3.44 -3.50
C VAL A 165 -6.69 3.07 -2.21
N VAL A 166 -5.69 3.85 -1.80
CA VAL A 166 -4.91 3.60 -0.58
C VAL A 166 -5.81 3.54 0.65
N THR A 167 -6.68 4.54 0.82
CA THR A 167 -7.59 4.61 1.97
C THR A 167 -8.66 3.50 1.93
N ALA A 168 -9.11 3.09 0.74
CA ALA A 168 -10.05 1.98 0.61
C ALA A 168 -9.42 0.65 1.03
N ASN A 169 -8.19 0.38 0.61
CA ASN A 169 -7.47 -0.84 1.00
C ASN A 169 -7.17 -0.84 2.49
N LEU A 170 -6.63 0.26 3.02
CA LEU A 170 -6.37 0.39 4.46
C LEU A 170 -7.63 0.23 5.32
N THR A 171 -8.79 0.72 4.84
CA THR A 171 -10.07 0.48 5.51
C THR A 171 -10.37 -1.02 5.61
N CYS A 172 -10.19 -1.77 4.52
CA CYS A 172 -10.37 -3.23 4.53
C CYS A 172 -9.41 -3.91 5.52
N ASP A 173 -8.13 -3.56 5.49
CA ASP A 173 -7.11 -4.17 6.36
C ASP A 173 -7.39 -3.94 7.84
N ILE A 174 -7.79 -2.71 8.21
CA ILE A 174 -8.13 -2.39 9.60
C ILE A 174 -9.42 -3.11 10.02
N VAL A 175 -10.47 -3.09 9.19
CA VAL A 175 -11.77 -3.74 9.49
C VAL A 175 -11.60 -5.23 9.77
N GLN A 176 -10.70 -5.91 9.04
CA GLN A 176 -10.46 -7.35 9.18
C GLN A 176 -9.68 -7.73 10.45
N LYS A 177 -9.06 -6.78 11.17
CA LYS A 177 -8.38 -7.08 12.43
C LYS A 177 -9.39 -7.57 13.47
N TYR A 178 -9.09 -8.71 14.10
CA TYR A 178 -9.94 -9.31 15.13
C TYR A 178 -10.12 -8.36 16.33
N GLU A 179 -9.01 -7.90 16.91
CA GLU A 179 -8.98 -6.88 17.95
C GLU A 179 -8.65 -5.51 17.37
N LEU A 180 -9.42 -4.51 17.81
CA LEU A 180 -9.36 -3.15 17.29
C LEU A 180 -9.36 -2.20 18.50
N PRO A 181 -8.18 -1.70 18.92
CA PRO A 181 -8.07 -0.70 19.99
C PRO A 181 -8.83 0.60 19.66
N ALA A 182 -9.17 1.37 20.69
CA ALA A 182 -10.04 2.55 20.56
C ALA A 182 -9.48 3.64 19.62
N ASP A 183 -8.17 3.88 19.68
CA ASP A 183 -7.45 4.79 18.78
C ASP A 183 -7.47 4.31 17.32
N MET A 184 -7.30 3.01 17.10
CA MET A 184 -7.37 2.40 15.77
C MET A 184 -8.80 2.40 15.22
N ARG A 185 -9.84 2.28 16.06
CA ARG A 185 -11.25 2.47 15.67
C ARG A 185 -11.54 3.89 15.24
N ALA A 186 -11.04 4.88 15.99
CA ALA A 186 -11.18 6.28 15.61
C ALA A 186 -10.49 6.57 14.27
N LEU A 187 -9.28 6.04 14.08
CA LEU A 187 -8.57 6.14 12.80
C LEU A 187 -9.34 5.43 11.67
N LEU A 188 -9.84 4.22 11.89
CA LEU A 188 -10.64 3.47 10.91
C LEU A 188 -11.79 4.32 10.37
N LEU A 189 -12.58 4.92 11.26
CA LEU A 189 -13.71 5.74 10.85
C LEU A 189 -13.26 6.96 10.04
N ARG A 190 -12.14 7.58 10.42
CA ARG A 190 -11.58 8.72 9.68
C ARG A 190 -11.10 8.30 8.29
N VAL A 191 -10.34 7.21 8.17
CA VAL A 191 -9.88 6.67 6.89
C VAL A 191 -11.06 6.29 5.99
N ALA A 192 -12.07 5.62 6.53
CA ALA A 192 -13.25 5.20 5.76
C ALA A 192 -14.07 6.39 5.25
N LYS A 193 -14.24 7.43 6.08
CA LYS A 193 -14.90 8.70 5.66
C LYS A 193 -14.13 9.37 4.54
N THR A 194 -12.81 9.54 4.70
CA THR A 194 -11.95 10.10 3.66
C THR A 194 -12.02 9.29 2.36
N SER A 195 -11.99 7.96 2.46
CA SER A 195 -12.13 7.08 1.29
C SER A 195 -13.47 7.31 0.59
N HIS A 196 -14.57 7.36 1.34
CA HIS A 196 -15.90 7.60 0.79
C HIS A 196 -16.03 8.97 0.12
N GLU A 197 -15.52 10.02 0.76
CA GLU A 197 -15.50 11.38 0.19
C GLU A 197 -14.73 11.42 -1.13
N LEU A 198 -13.53 10.83 -1.18
CA LEU A 198 -12.72 10.79 -2.40
C LEU A 198 -13.38 9.97 -3.51
N TRP A 199 -13.95 8.80 -3.20
CA TRP A 199 -14.65 7.99 -4.20
C TRP A 199 -15.93 8.66 -4.73
N ASN A 200 -16.60 9.49 -3.93
CA ASN A 200 -17.69 10.33 -4.42
C ASN A 200 -17.23 11.39 -5.43
N LEU A 201 -15.97 11.84 -5.33
CA LEU A 201 -15.40 12.82 -6.26
C LEU A 201 -14.86 12.17 -7.55
N VAL A 202 -14.10 11.07 -7.44
CA VAL A 202 -13.32 10.53 -8.57
C VAL A 202 -13.72 9.12 -9.02
N GLY A 203 -14.67 8.50 -8.33
CA GLY A 203 -15.11 7.12 -8.59
C GLY A 203 -16.28 7.01 -9.56
N ASP A 204 -16.46 5.81 -10.10
CA ASP A 204 -17.69 5.44 -10.79
C ASP A 204 -18.79 5.00 -9.80
N ALA A 205 -19.93 4.53 -10.31
CA ALA A 205 -21.05 4.08 -9.46
C ALA A 205 -20.68 2.87 -8.57
N SER A 206 -19.82 1.98 -9.05
CA SER A 206 -19.34 0.80 -8.32
C SER A 206 -18.39 1.22 -7.20
N ASP A 207 -17.44 2.11 -7.50
CA ASP A 207 -16.50 2.68 -6.53
C ASP A 207 -17.26 3.38 -5.38
N ARG A 208 -18.23 4.23 -5.71
CA ARG A 208 -19.08 4.90 -4.71
C ARG A 208 -19.85 3.92 -3.84
N SER A 209 -20.50 2.92 -4.44
CA SER A 209 -21.28 1.91 -3.70
C SER A 209 -20.40 1.09 -2.76
N ARG A 210 -19.22 0.66 -3.23
CA ARG A 210 -18.24 -0.09 -2.43
C ARG A 210 -17.70 0.76 -1.27
N SER A 211 -17.39 2.03 -1.51
CA SER A 211 -16.93 2.93 -0.46
C SER A 211 -17.99 3.17 0.62
N ALA A 212 -19.27 3.34 0.23
CA ALA A 212 -20.38 3.48 1.17
C ALA A 212 -20.55 2.21 2.04
N TYR A 213 -20.45 1.02 1.43
CA TYR A 213 -20.49 -0.24 2.17
C TYR A 213 -19.34 -0.35 3.19
N ARG A 214 -18.11 -0.02 2.79
CA ARG A 214 -16.94 -0.02 3.70
C ARG A 214 -17.10 0.98 4.84
N LEU A 215 -17.67 2.16 4.59
CA LEU A 215 -17.97 3.13 5.62
C LEU A 215 -19.00 2.59 6.64
N SER A 216 -20.05 1.91 6.18
CA SER A 216 -21.00 1.25 7.07
C SER A 216 -20.33 0.18 7.94
N LEU A 217 -19.43 -0.63 7.38
CA LEU A 217 -18.64 -1.58 8.16
C LEU A 217 -17.74 -0.88 9.19
N ALA A 218 -17.12 0.24 8.83
CA ALA A 218 -16.31 1.02 9.74
C ALA A 218 -17.12 1.57 10.93
N TYR A 219 -18.36 2.03 10.71
CA TYR A 219 -19.26 2.42 11.80
C TYR A 219 -19.57 1.23 12.72
N VAL A 220 -19.93 0.08 12.16
CA VAL A 220 -20.20 -1.14 12.95
C VAL A 220 -19.00 -1.51 13.81
N ARG A 221 -17.79 -1.56 13.22
CA ARG A 221 -16.55 -1.87 13.95
C ARG A 221 -16.18 -0.81 14.98
N SER A 222 -16.50 0.46 14.74
CA SER A 222 -16.26 1.55 15.70
C SER A 222 -17.14 1.39 16.94
N ASP A 223 -18.41 1.05 16.75
CA ASP A 223 -19.43 0.97 17.80
C ASP A 223 -19.45 -0.36 18.58
N GLU A 224 -18.64 -1.34 18.18
CA GLU A 224 -18.56 -2.62 18.91
C GLU A 224 -18.12 -2.43 20.37
N PRO A 225 -18.72 -3.11 21.35
CA PRO A 225 -18.25 -3.05 22.73
C PRO A 225 -16.80 -3.54 22.87
N VAL A 226 -16.04 -2.95 23.79
CA VAL A 226 -14.73 -3.47 24.19
C VAL A 226 -14.91 -4.89 24.75
N GLY A 227 -14.16 -5.86 24.23
CA GLY A 227 -14.25 -7.26 24.68
C GLY A 227 -15.33 -8.09 23.98
N ASN A 228 -15.90 -7.62 22.87
CA ASN A 228 -16.84 -8.39 22.04
C ASN A 228 -16.13 -9.54 21.29
N GLY A 229 -15.67 -10.56 22.01
CA GLY A 229 -15.09 -11.80 21.46
C GLY A 229 -16.15 -12.88 21.29
N SER A 230 -16.19 -13.55 20.13
CA SER A 230 -17.08 -14.65 19.68
C SER A 230 -18.59 -14.61 19.99
N GLY A 231 -19.11 -13.70 20.82
CA GLY A 231 -20.52 -13.59 21.19
C GLY A 231 -21.15 -14.81 21.88
N ARG A 232 -20.41 -15.91 22.07
CA ARG A 232 -20.97 -17.17 22.59
C ARG A 232 -21.19 -17.17 24.10
N TYR A 233 -20.42 -16.35 24.82
CA TYR A 233 -20.55 -16.21 26.27
C TYR A 233 -20.48 -14.71 26.60
N PRO A 234 -21.61 -14.08 26.93
CA PRO A 234 -21.58 -12.71 27.41
C PRO A 234 -20.87 -12.69 28.75
N ARG A 235 -19.64 -12.17 28.78
CA ARG A 235 -18.89 -11.94 30.03
C ARG A 235 -19.42 -10.68 30.70
N PHE A 236 -20.58 -10.81 31.31
CA PHE A 236 -21.12 -9.79 32.19
C PHE A 236 -20.55 -10.00 33.59
N SER A 237 -19.83 -9.00 34.10
CA SER A 237 -19.24 -9.02 35.44
C SER A 237 -20.25 -9.23 36.58
N HIS A 238 -21.55 -9.00 36.33
CA HIS A 238 -22.63 -9.24 37.28
C HIS A 238 -23.25 -10.64 37.19
N ILE A 239 -22.85 -11.47 36.21
CA ILE A 239 -23.32 -12.85 36.03
C ILE A 239 -22.25 -13.85 36.50
N GLU A 240 -20.96 -13.53 36.34
CA GLU A 240 -19.83 -14.40 36.71
C GLU A 240 -19.30 -14.17 38.14
N ALA A 241 -20.01 -13.40 38.98
CA ALA A 241 -19.66 -13.12 40.38
C ALA A 241 -20.27 -14.12 41.36
#